data_AF-A0A765TFF5-F1
#
_entry.id   AF-A0A765TFF5-F1
#
_cell.length_a   1.000
_cell.length_b   1.000
_cell.length_c   1.000
_cell.angle_alpha   90.00
_cell.angle_beta   90.00
_cell.angle_gamma   90.00
#
_symmetry.space_group_name_H-M   'P 1'
#
loop_
_entity.id
_entity.type
_entity.pdbx_description
1 polymer ?
#
loop_
_entity_poly.entity_id
_entity_poly.type
_entity_poly.pdbx_seq_one_letter_code
_entity_poly.pdbx_strand_id
1 'polypeptide(L)' 'MKQIYMLRNEAIRNNAIDAILSLPIDDKSPHEVHVKEPRRSNPQNRLMWALLQDVSRQVLWHGQRLAPEDWKDLFTALW' A
#
# COMPACT_ATOMS: atom_id res chain seq x y z
N MET A 1 -3.51 -11.72 11.08
CA MET A 1 -2.63 -11.26 9.97
C MET A 1 -3.53 -10.81 8.83
N LYS A 2 -3.31 -9.65 8.20
CA LYS A 2 -4.22 -9.11 7.17
C LYS A 2 -3.97 -9.80 5.82
N GLN A 3 -4.97 -10.52 5.31
CA GLN A 3 -4.92 -11.13 3.97
C GLN A 3 -5.59 -10.21 2.94
N ILE A 4 -5.01 -10.08 1.75
CA ILE A 4 -5.53 -9.24 0.67
C ILE A 4 -5.47 -10.05 -0.64
N TYR A 5 -6.63 -10.23 -1.28
CA TYR A 5 -6.74 -10.91 -2.56
C TYR A 5 -6.89 -9.87 -3.68
N MET A 6 -5.94 -9.83 -4.62
CA MET A 6 -6.05 -8.99 -5.82
C MET A 6 -6.67 -9.82 -6.95
N LEU A 7 -7.96 -9.60 -7.23
CA LEU A 7 -8.74 -10.35 -8.21
C LEU A 7 -8.29 -10.07 -9.66
N ARG A 8 -7.14 -10.60 -10.05
CA ARG A 8 -6.54 -10.43 -11.39
C ARG A 8 -6.89 -11.55 -12.36
N ASN A 9 -7.35 -12.69 -11.84
CA ASN A 9 -7.75 -13.86 -12.62
C ASN A 9 -8.71 -14.74 -11.79
N GLU A 10 -9.25 -15.77 -12.42
CA GLU A 10 -10.23 -16.67 -11.79
C GLU A 10 -9.64 -17.52 -10.67
N ALA A 11 -8.38 -17.94 -10.78
CA ALA A 11 -7.73 -18.72 -9.73
C ALA A 11 -7.66 -17.94 -8.40
N ILE A 12 -7.29 -16.66 -8.44
CA ILE A 12 -7.23 -15.82 -7.24
C ILE A 12 -8.64 -15.58 -6.68
N ARG A 13 -9.65 -15.46 -7.56
CA ARG A 13 -11.05 -15.33 -7.14
C ARG A 13 -11.51 -16.57 -6.39
N ASN A 14 -11.24 -17.77 -6.91
CA ASN A 14 -11.63 -19.02 -6.26
C ASN A 14 -10.92 -19.17 -4.90
N ASN A 15 -9.61 -18.87 -4.83
CA ASN A 15 -8.87 -18.89 -3.57
C ASN A 15 -9.45 -17.93 -2.51
N ALA A 16 -9.95 -16.76 -2.94
CA ALA A 16 -10.59 -15.81 -2.03
C ALA A 16 -11.93 -16.36 -1.48
N ILE A 17 -12.71 -17.04 -2.33
CA ILE A 17 -13.96 -17.69 -1.94
C ILE A 17 -13.67 -18.81 -0.95
N ASP A 18 -12.72 -19.70 -1.26
CA ASP A 18 -12.36 -20.82 -0.38
C ASP A 18 -11.89 -20.34 0.99
N ALA A 19 -11.11 -19.25 1.01
CA ALA A 19 -10.67 -18.63 2.25
C ALA A 19 -11.86 -18.12 3.08
N ILE A 20 -12.83 -17.44 2.47
CA ILE A 20 -14.04 -16.97 3.15
C ILE A 20 -14.86 -18.15 3.70
N LEU A 21 -15.03 -19.21 2.90
CA LEU A 21 -15.78 -20.40 3.31
C LEU A 21 -15.12 -21.16 4.46
N SER A 22 -13.80 -21.06 4.62
CA SER A 22 -13.07 -21.66 5.73
C SER A 22 -13.14 -20.88 7.06
N LEU A 23 -13.65 -19.63 7.05
CA LEU A 23 -13.71 -18.81 8.25
C LEU A 23 -14.84 -19.28 9.18
N PRO A 24 -14.60 -19.34 10.50
CA PRO A 24 -15.66 -19.64 11.45
C PRO A 24 -16.66 -18.48 11.51
N ILE A 25 -17.94 -18.84 11.58
CA ILE A 25 -19.04 -17.90 11.77
C ILE A 25 -19.35 -17.84 13.26
N ASP A 26 -19.09 -16.70 13.88
CA ASP A 26 -19.38 -16.43 15.29
C ASP A 26 -19.97 -15.02 15.43
N ASP A 27 -21.04 -14.91 16.21
CA ASP A 27 -21.74 -13.65 16.48
C ASP A 27 -20.95 -12.77 17.46
N LYS A 28 -20.18 -13.38 18.36
CA LYS A 28 -19.38 -12.65 19.35
C LYS A 28 -18.04 -12.15 18.79
N SER A 29 -17.47 -12.89 17.85
CA SER A 29 -16.19 -12.57 17.18
C SER A 29 -16.27 -12.77 15.66
N PRO A 30 -17.04 -11.93 14.94
CA PRO A 30 -17.22 -12.09 13.50
C PRO A 30 -15.96 -11.72 12.71
N HIS A 31 -15.84 -12.27 11.51
CA HIS A 31 -14.84 -11.87 10.53
C HIS A 31 -15.42 -10.85 9.56
N GLU A 32 -14.72 -9.72 9.37
CA GLU A 32 -15.12 -8.71 8.39
C GLU A 32 -14.45 -8.92 7.03
N VAL A 33 -15.23 -8.81 5.95
CA VAL A 33 -14.74 -8.85 4.57
C VAL A 33 -14.85 -7.46 3.94
N HIS A 34 -13.72 -6.93 3.47
CA HIS A 34 -13.62 -5.60 2.86
C HIS A 34 -13.37 -5.71 1.35
N VAL A 35 -14.35 -5.38 0.52
CA VAL A 35 -14.21 -5.27 -0.93
C VAL A 35 -14.01 -3.82 -1.32
N LYS A 36 -12.89 -3.52 -1.99
CA LYS A 36 -12.58 -2.16 -2.45
C LYS A 36 -11.76 -2.23 -3.73
N GLU A 37 -11.90 -1.22 -4.57
CA GLU A 37 -10.98 -1.03 -5.67
C GLU A 37 -9.55 -0.87 -5.14
N PRO A 38 -8.55 -1.41 -5.86
CA PRO A 38 -7.17 -1.13 -5.54
C PRO A 38 -6.95 0.38 -5.71
N ARG A 39 -6.71 1.09 -4.60
CA ARG A 39 -6.20 2.47 -4.67
C ARG A 39 -4.98 2.43 -5.60
N ARG A 40 -4.94 3.33 -6.60
CA ARG A 40 -3.90 3.33 -7.63
C ARG A 40 -2.52 3.09 -6.99
N SER A 41 -1.88 2.04 -7.49
CA SER A 41 -0.47 1.69 -7.27
C SER A 41 0.05 1.73 -5.83
N ASN A 42 -0.53 0.94 -4.92
CA ASN A 42 0.12 0.65 -3.63
C ASN A 42 1.62 0.28 -3.78
N PRO A 43 2.05 -0.49 -4.80
CA PRO A 43 3.48 -0.72 -5.07
C PRO A 43 4.24 0.53 -5.53
N GLN A 44 3.72 1.32 -6.48
CA GLN A 44 4.45 2.51 -6.96
C GLN A 44 4.47 3.62 -5.90
N ASN A 45 3.38 3.83 -5.17
CA ASN A 45 3.34 4.77 -4.05
C ASN A 45 4.31 4.33 -2.94
N ARG A 46 4.35 3.04 -2.58
CA ARG A 46 5.35 2.53 -1.62
C ARG A 46 6.78 2.74 -2.12
N LEU A 47 7.04 2.45 -3.40
CA LEU A 47 8.36 2.66 -4.00
C LEU A 47 8.74 4.14 -3.99
N MET A 48 7.83 5.04 -4.39
CA MET A 48 8.03 6.49 -4.36
C MET A 48 8.41 6.96 -2.95
N TRP A 49 7.64 6.61 -1.93
CA TRP A 49 7.94 7.00 -0.55
C TRP A 49 9.23 6.39 -0.02
N ALA A 50 9.58 5.15 -0.40
CA ALA A 50 10.86 4.56 -0.04
C ALA A 50 12.04 5.34 -0.66
N LEU A 51 11.95 5.70 -1.94
CA LEU A 51 12.98 6.47 -2.62
C LEU A 51 13.10 7.89 -2.06
N LEU A 52 11.98 8.57 -1.77
CA LEU A 52 11.99 9.89 -1.13
C LEU A 52 12.63 9.84 0.28
N GLN A 53 12.37 8.76 1.02
CA GLN A 53 13.00 8.53 2.32
C GLN A 53 14.51 8.35 2.22
N ASP A 54 14.97 7.67 1.17
CA ASP A 54 16.39 7.50 0.89
C ASP A 54 17.05 8.84 0.52
N VAL A 55 16.43 9.66 -0.34
CA VAL A 55 16.92 11.00 -0.67
C VAL A 55 17.00 11.89 0.58
N SER A 56 15.96 11.88 1.43
CA SER A 56 15.94 12.61 2.70
C SER A 56 17.13 12.24 3.62
N ARG A 57 17.50 10.96 3.67
CA ARG A 57 18.63 10.46 4.48
C ARG A 57 19.99 10.69 3.85
N GLN A 58 20.08 10.75 2.53
CA GLN A 58 21.37 10.78 1.82
C GLN A 58 21.78 12.19 1.42
N VAL A 59 20.82 13.06 1.09
CA VAL A 59 21.10 14.38 0.51
C VAL A 59 21.02 15.47 1.58
N LEU A 60 22.05 16.34 1.59
CA LEU A 60 22.03 17.63 2.28
C LEU A 60 21.78 18.72 1.24
N TRP A 61 20.62 19.37 1.30
CA TRP A 61 20.18 20.39 0.35
C TRP A 61 20.35 21.77 0.96
N HIS A 62 21.19 22.63 0.39
CA HIS A 62 21.52 23.97 0.93
C HIS A 62 21.85 23.96 2.44
N GLY A 63 22.60 22.95 2.90
CA GLY A 63 23.01 22.83 4.29
C GLY A 63 21.97 22.23 5.24
N GLN A 64 20.78 21.87 4.76
CA GLN A 64 19.74 21.22 5.56
C GLN A 64 19.29 19.89 4.97
N ARG A 65 18.79 18.98 5.82
CA ARG A 65 18.11 17.76 5.37
C ARG A 65 16.61 18.05 5.31
N LEU A 66 16.00 17.77 4.17
CA LEU A 66 14.56 17.92 3.98
C LEU A 66 13.82 16.62 4.30
N ALA A 67 12.56 16.73 4.71
CA ALA A 67 11.71 15.57 4.93
C ALA A 67 11.32 14.92 3.59
N PRO A 68 10.94 13.62 3.57
CA PRO A 68 10.48 12.95 2.34
C PRO A 68 9.31 13.68 1.67
N GLU A 69 8.44 14.31 2.45
CA GLU A 69 7.30 15.10 1.98
C GLU A 69 7.77 16.36 1.24
N ASP A 70 8.77 17.07 1.76
CA ASP A 70 9.33 18.26 1.10
C ASP A 70 10.01 17.90 -0.22
N TRP A 71 10.73 16.76 -0.25
CA TRP A 71 11.33 16.24 -1.48
C TRP A 71 10.28 15.89 -2.53
N LYS A 72 9.13 15.35 -2.10
CA LYS A 72 8.01 15.08 -3.00
C LYS A 72 7.53 16.37 -3.64
N ASP A 73 7.26 17.40 -2.83
CA ASP A 73 6.76 18.68 -3.33
C ASP A 73 7.76 19.32 -4.28
N LEU A 74 9.06 19.33 -3.93
CA LEU A 74 10.15 19.82 -4.77
C LEU A 74 10.21 19.10 -6.13
N PHE A 75 10.22 17.77 -6.15
CA PHE A 75 10.27 17.01 -7.42
C PHE A 75 9.02 17.21 -8.28
N THR A 76 7.84 17.35 -7.67
CA THR A 76 6.61 17.63 -8.42
C THR A 76 6.51 19.06 -8.92
N ALA A 77 7.17 20.01 -8.27
CA ALA A 77 7.22 21.42 -8.68
C ALA A 77 8.25 21.69 -9.80
N LEU A 78 9.18 20.76 -10.06
CA LEU A 78 10.21 20.87 -11.10
C LEU A 78 9.70 20.50 -12.51
N TRP A 79 8.38 20.48 -12.70
CA TRP A 79 7.68 20.16 -13.96
C TRP A 79 6.90 21.36 -14.48
#